data_AF-A0A3M1GNL6-F1
#
_entry.id   AF-A0A3M1GNL6-F1
#
_cell.length_a   1.000
_cell.length_b   1.000
_cell.length_c   1.000
_cell.angle_alpha   90.00
_cell.angle_beta   90.00
_cell.angle_gamma   90.00
#
_symmetry.space_group_name_H-M   'P 1'
#
loop_
_entity.id
_entity.type
_entity.pdbx_description
1 polymer ?
#
loop_
_entity_poly.entity_id
_entity_poly.type
_entity_poly.pdbx_seq_one_letter_code
_entity_poly.pdbx_strand_id
1 'polypeptide(L)'
;MNSTTALHLVDWIIVVVFIVGSMSVGLFFTKRASRDVSSYFVSGRTLTWYICGMAWVAGGFASDTPLWVSALVRSQGLHYAWKYWAPVFGVALAAVLFARMWRRLGIVTDVELLENRYNTRVASFLRIWEGGFKALVYCPLVIAWVVKAMEVIGREAMGLPEEYQGWTTATVVGLGLIMCAMAGLWGVVATGAIQFGIATLGTILLAFMAVHHVGGFGVLVE
;
A
#
# COMPACT_ATOMS: atom_id res chain seq x y z
N MET A 1 13.37 1.24 -34.16
CA MET A 1 12.67 1.74 -32.96
C MET A 1 13.72 2.51 -32.16
N ASN A 2 13.97 3.76 -32.53
CA ASN A 2 15.13 4.51 -32.03
C ASN A 2 14.67 5.74 -31.22
N SER A 3 15.19 5.81 -30.00
CA SER A 3 15.44 7.02 -29.19
C SER A 3 14.22 7.83 -28.73
N THR A 4 13.68 7.61 -27.52
CA THR A 4 12.88 8.64 -26.79
C THR A 4 12.50 8.38 -25.31
N THR A 5 12.80 7.25 -24.68
CA THR A 5 12.46 7.03 -23.25
C THR A 5 13.68 6.82 -22.37
N ALA A 6 14.75 7.57 -22.60
CA ALA A 6 15.84 7.65 -21.62
C ALA A 6 15.45 8.67 -20.55
N LEU A 7 15.24 8.21 -19.32
CA LEU A 7 15.05 9.09 -18.15
C LEU A 7 16.22 10.08 -18.05
N HIS A 8 15.91 11.35 -17.86
CA HIS A 8 16.93 12.37 -17.67
C HIS A 8 17.56 12.23 -16.28
N LEU A 9 18.75 12.81 -16.11
CA LEU A 9 19.45 12.81 -14.81
C LEU A 9 18.58 13.38 -13.69
N VAL A 10 17.76 14.40 -14.01
CA VAL A 10 16.83 15.01 -13.06
C VAL A 10 15.81 13.99 -12.55
N ASP A 11 15.28 13.12 -13.42
CA ASP A 11 14.30 12.09 -13.04
C ASP A 11 14.92 11.11 -12.04
N TRP A 12 16.16 10.68 -12.29
CA TRP A 12 16.91 9.80 -11.40
C TRP A 12 17.21 10.46 -10.04
N ILE A 13 17.54 11.75 -10.03
CA ILE A 13 17.74 12.50 -8.78
C ILE A 13 16.44 12.52 -7.97
N ILE A 14 15.29 12.76 -8.60
CA ILE A 14 13.99 12.77 -7.92
C ILE A 14 13.69 11.39 -7.31
N VAL A 15 13.93 10.30 -8.05
CA VAL A 15 13.74 8.93 -7.54
C VAL A 15 14.63 8.66 -6.33
N VAL A 16 15.93 9.00 -6.40
CA VAL A 16 16.86 8.80 -5.29
C VAL A 16 16.45 9.62 -4.07
N VAL A 17 16.10 10.89 -4.24
CA VAL A 17 15.61 11.76 -3.16
C VAL A 17 14.34 11.18 -2.53
N PHE A 18 13.42 10.65 -3.33
CA PHE A 18 12.20 10.01 -2.83
C PHE A 18 12.49 8.77 -1.99
N ILE A 19 13.38 7.88 -2.46
CA ILE A 19 13.77 6.67 -1.73
C ILE A 19 14.47 7.04 -0.43
N VAL A 20 15.48 7.91 -0.48
CA VAL A 20 16.23 8.35 0.70
C VAL A 20 15.32 9.08 1.70
N GLY A 21 14.43 9.95 1.23
CA GLY A 21 13.45 10.64 2.06
C GLY A 21 12.50 9.67 2.77
N SER A 22 11.96 8.69 2.03
CA SER A 22 11.09 7.64 2.58
C SER A 22 11.82 6.81 3.64
N MET A 23 13.06 6.37 3.35
CA MET A 23 13.86 5.61 4.31
C MET A 23 14.19 6.42 5.56
N SER A 24 14.53 7.71 5.41
CA SER A 24 14.88 8.60 6.52
C SER A 24 13.73 8.76 7.51
N VAL A 25 12.50 8.91 7.00
CA VAL A 25 11.30 8.99 7.86
C VAL A 25 11.09 7.66 8.59
N GLY A 26 11.25 6.52 7.93
CA GLY A 26 11.16 5.21 8.58
C GLY A 26 12.16 5.03 9.72
N LEU A 27 13.43 5.38 9.47
CA LEU A 27 14.52 5.30 10.44
C LEU A 27 14.32 6.24 11.64
N PHE A 28 13.70 7.40 11.43
CA PHE A 28 13.38 8.34 12.51
C PHE A 28 12.47 7.70 13.58
N PHE A 29 11.55 6.83 13.17
CA PHE A 29 10.60 6.17 14.08
C PHE A 29 11.14 4.86 14.69
N THR A 30 12.29 4.34 14.25
CA THR A 30 12.87 3.08 14.75
C THR A 30 13.08 3.09 16.27
N LYS A 31 13.61 4.18 16.84
CA LYS A 31 13.79 4.29 18.31
C LYS A 31 12.48 4.19 19.10
N ARG A 32 11.36 4.60 18.49
CA ARG A 32 10.04 4.50 19.10
C ARG A 32 9.48 3.09 18.97
N ALA A 33 9.73 2.43 17.84
CA ALA A 33 9.30 1.06 17.57
C ALA A 33 10.00 0.03 18.47
N SER A 34 11.29 0.20 18.77
CA SER A 34 12.09 -0.75 19.55
C SER A 34 11.83 -0.76 21.06
N ARG A 35 10.88 0.02 21.58
CA ARG A 35 10.63 0.11 23.04
C ARG A 35 9.98 -1.14 23.62
N ASP A 36 8.92 -1.62 22.97
CA ASP A 36 8.18 -2.83 23.36
C ASP A 36 7.34 -3.35 22.19
N VAL A 37 6.82 -4.57 22.34
CA VAL A 37 5.97 -5.25 21.34
C VAL A 37 4.72 -4.42 21.01
N SER A 38 4.14 -3.74 22.00
CA SER A 38 2.97 -2.86 21.84
C SER A 38 3.29 -1.63 20.98
N SER A 39 4.45 -0.99 21.16
CA SER A 39 4.90 0.14 20.36
C SER A 39 5.19 -0.28 18.92
N TYR A 40 5.73 -1.49 18.72
CA TYR A 40 5.99 -2.03 17.40
C TYR A 40 4.70 -2.33 16.62
N PHE A 41 3.80 -3.14 17.18
CA PHE A 41 2.62 -3.63 16.43
C PHE A 41 1.40 -2.73 16.50
N VAL A 42 1.17 -2.01 17.61
CA VAL A 42 -0.03 -1.18 17.80
C VAL A 42 0.28 0.27 18.11
N SER A 43 1.54 0.71 18.00
CA SER A 43 1.94 2.10 18.18
C SER A 43 1.57 2.69 19.56
N GLY A 44 1.50 1.84 20.59
CA GLY A 44 0.98 2.21 21.90
C GLY A 44 -0.47 2.72 21.88
N ARG A 45 -1.22 2.46 20.79
CA ARG A 45 -2.59 2.92 20.53
C ARG A 45 -2.74 4.45 20.59
N THR A 46 -1.68 5.17 20.26
CA THR A 46 -1.60 6.64 20.28
C THR A 46 -1.95 7.29 18.93
N LEU A 47 -2.16 6.48 17.89
CA LEU A 47 -2.50 6.98 16.56
C LEU A 47 -3.88 7.66 16.57
N THR A 48 -3.93 8.88 16.04
CA THR A 48 -5.18 9.63 15.89
C THR A 48 -6.00 9.06 14.72
N TRP A 49 -7.33 9.19 14.80
CA TRP A 49 -8.25 8.55 13.85
C TRP A 49 -7.98 8.92 12.37
N TYR A 50 -7.61 10.17 12.08
CA TYR A 50 -7.33 10.62 10.72
C TYR A 50 -6.03 10.03 10.17
N ILE A 51 -5.03 9.80 11.04
CA ILE A 51 -3.78 9.12 10.68
C ILE A 51 -4.05 7.65 10.37
N CYS A 52 -4.86 6.98 11.19
CA CYS A 52 -5.29 5.61 10.93
C CYS A 52 -6.07 5.49 9.60
N GLY A 53 -6.97 6.44 9.34
CA GLY A 53 -7.73 6.50 8.09
C GLY A 53 -6.83 6.67 6.87
N MET A 54 -5.90 7.64 6.91
CA MET A 54 -4.93 7.85 5.84
C MET A 54 -4.05 6.62 5.61
N ALA A 55 -3.59 5.96 6.68
CA ALA A 55 -2.79 4.74 6.56
C ALA A 55 -3.55 3.60 5.89
N TRP A 56 -4.84 3.47 6.20
CA TRP A 56 -5.69 2.45 5.58
C TRP A 56 -5.88 2.71 4.09
N VAL A 57 -6.15 3.96 3.70
CA VAL A 57 -6.25 4.35 2.28
C VAL A 57 -4.91 4.20 1.57
N ALA A 58 -3.81 4.63 2.20
CA ALA A 58 -2.46 4.49 1.65
C ALA A 58 -2.08 3.02 1.41
N GLY A 59 -2.45 2.12 2.33
CA GLY A 59 -2.23 0.68 2.16
C GLY A 59 -3.03 0.06 1.01
N GLY A 60 -4.16 0.65 0.65
CA GLY A 60 -4.95 0.27 -0.52
C GLY A 60 -4.53 0.95 -1.84
N PHE A 61 -3.61 1.93 -1.79
CA PHE A 61 -3.08 2.64 -2.95
C PHE A 61 -1.69 2.12 -3.33
N ALA A 62 -1.60 0.81 -3.56
CA ALA A 62 -0.38 0.16 -4.03
C ALA A 62 -0.22 0.27 -5.56
N SER A 63 0.94 -0.11 -6.09
CA SER A 63 1.28 0.01 -7.51
C SER A 63 0.33 -0.71 -8.46
N ASP A 64 -0.31 -1.78 -7.99
CA ASP A 64 -1.29 -2.57 -8.75
C ASP A 64 -2.64 -1.87 -8.88
N THR A 65 -3.04 -1.06 -7.89
CA THR A 65 -4.39 -0.53 -7.81
C THR A 65 -4.71 0.46 -8.94
N PRO A 66 -3.89 1.49 -9.23
CA PRO A 66 -4.11 2.37 -10.38
C PRO A 66 -4.10 1.62 -11.71
N LEU A 67 -3.23 0.62 -11.85
CA LEU A 67 -3.13 -0.20 -13.06
C LEU A 67 -4.40 -1.04 -13.27
N TRP A 68 -4.90 -1.66 -12.19
CA TRP A 68 -6.11 -2.46 -12.24
C TRP A 68 -7.37 -1.61 -12.50
N VAL A 69 -7.51 -0.48 -11.79
CA VAL A 69 -8.67 0.42 -11.97
C VAL A 69 -8.66 1.04 -13.37
N SER A 70 -7.52 1.51 -13.87
CA SER A 70 -7.43 2.06 -15.23
C SER A 70 -7.71 1.00 -16.30
N ALA A 71 -7.20 -0.22 -16.15
CA ALA A 71 -7.50 -1.32 -17.05
C ALA A 71 -9.00 -1.70 -17.04
N LEU A 72 -9.61 -1.67 -15.86
CA LEU A 72 -11.03 -1.96 -15.68
C LEU A 72 -11.90 -0.90 -16.36
N VAL A 73 -11.63 0.39 -16.13
CA VAL A 73 -12.35 1.50 -16.77
C VAL A 73 -12.13 1.49 -18.29
N ARG A 74 -10.91 1.25 -18.75
CA ARG A 74 -10.59 1.17 -20.19
C ARG A 74 -11.34 0.04 -20.90
N SER A 75 -11.56 -1.09 -20.22
CA SER A 75 -12.16 -2.29 -20.85
C SER A 75 -13.67 -2.39 -20.69
N GLN A 76 -14.25 -1.75 -19.67
CA GLN A 76 -15.66 -1.92 -19.30
C GLN A 76 -16.42 -0.61 -19.09
N GLY A 77 -15.75 0.54 -19.14
CA GLY A 77 -16.35 1.86 -18.93
C GLY A 77 -16.24 2.37 -17.49
N LEU A 78 -16.59 3.64 -17.30
CA LEU A 78 -16.39 4.37 -16.04
C LEU A 78 -17.18 3.78 -14.87
N HIS A 79 -18.39 3.29 -15.12
CA HIS A 79 -19.26 2.73 -14.09
C HIS A 79 -18.63 1.52 -13.36
N TYR A 80 -17.69 0.80 -13.98
CA TYR A 80 -16.98 -0.30 -13.31
C TYR A 80 -16.03 0.17 -12.21
N ALA A 81 -15.67 1.46 -12.13
CA ALA A 81 -14.96 2.01 -10.98
C ALA A 81 -15.71 1.76 -9.66
N TRP A 82 -17.04 1.57 -9.71
CA TRP A 82 -17.82 1.16 -8.54
C TRP A 82 -17.39 -0.15 -7.91
N LYS A 83 -16.75 -1.08 -8.65
CA LYS A 83 -16.18 -2.31 -8.05
C LYS A 83 -15.10 -1.99 -7.01
N TYR A 84 -14.34 -0.92 -7.21
CA TYR A 84 -13.34 -0.46 -6.25
C TYR A 84 -13.98 0.30 -5.08
N TRP A 85 -15.02 1.10 -5.33
CA TRP A 85 -15.66 1.94 -4.31
C TRP A 85 -16.69 1.21 -3.44
N ALA A 86 -17.39 0.20 -3.97
CA ALA A 86 -18.46 -0.50 -3.24
C ALA A 86 -18.02 -1.08 -1.87
N PRO A 87 -16.81 -1.69 -1.73
CA PRO A 87 -16.34 -2.18 -0.43
C PRO A 87 -16.20 -1.09 0.65
N VAL A 88 -15.99 0.18 0.26
CA VAL A 88 -15.76 1.29 1.20
C VAL A 88 -16.96 1.47 2.14
N PHE A 89 -18.19 1.32 1.65
CA PHE A 89 -19.40 1.43 2.46
C PHE A 89 -19.48 0.34 3.52
N GLY A 90 -19.13 -0.90 3.16
CA GLY A 90 -19.09 -2.02 4.09
C GLY A 90 -18.05 -1.82 5.20
N VAL A 91 -16.85 -1.34 4.83
CA VAL A 91 -15.78 -1.05 5.79
C VAL A 91 -16.16 0.13 6.70
N ALA A 92 -16.76 1.19 6.16
CA ALA A 92 -17.22 2.33 6.95
C ALA A 92 -18.28 1.91 7.97
N LEU A 93 -19.27 1.10 7.56
CA LEU A 93 -20.28 0.57 8.46
C LEU A 93 -19.65 -0.33 9.54
N ALA A 94 -18.74 -1.23 9.16
CA ALA A 94 -18.04 -2.09 10.11
C ALA A 94 -17.22 -1.28 11.12
N ALA A 95 -16.55 -0.20 10.69
CA ALA A 95 -15.82 0.70 11.56
C ALA A 95 -16.75 1.38 12.58
N VAL A 96 -17.89 1.92 12.14
CA VAL A 96 -18.86 2.58 13.05
C VAL A 96 -19.42 1.60 14.08
N LEU A 97 -19.80 0.39 13.64
CA LEU A 97 -20.43 -0.60 14.51
C LEU A 97 -19.43 -1.26 15.47
N PHE A 98 -18.24 -1.62 14.98
CA PHE A 98 -17.34 -2.51 15.71
C PHE A 98 -16.09 -1.81 16.27
N ALA A 99 -15.71 -0.59 15.84
CA ALA A 99 -14.45 0.02 16.31
C ALA A 99 -14.38 0.17 17.84
N ARG A 100 -15.52 0.44 18.50
CA ARG A 100 -15.56 0.52 19.98
C ARG A 100 -15.31 -0.83 20.63
N MET A 101 -15.85 -1.90 20.06
CA MET A 101 -15.63 -3.28 20.52
C MET A 101 -14.15 -3.65 20.36
N TRP A 102 -13.59 -3.46 19.17
CA TRP A 102 -12.17 -3.73 18.88
C TRP A 102 -11.22 -2.96 19.79
N ARG A 103 -11.50 -1.68 20.07
CA ARG A 103 -10.68 -0.86 20.97
C ARG A 103 -10.69 -1.36 22.42
N ARG A 104 -11.82 -1.92 22.89
CA ARG A 104 -11.96 -2.48 24.24
C ARG A 104 -11.27 -3.83 24.41
N LEU A 105 -11.20 -4.62 23.35
CA LEU A 105 -10.62 -5.97 23.40
C LEU A 105 -9.11 -5.97 23.64
N GLY A 106 -8.40 -4.90 23.26
CA GLY A 106 -6.95 -4.78 23.52
C GLY A 106 -6.09 -5.83 22.82
N ILE A 107 -6.66 -6.61 21.91
CA ILE A 107 -5.98 -7.63 21.10
C ILE A 107 -5.05 -7.01 20.06
N VAL A 108 -4.03 -7.77 19.67
CA VAL A 108 -3.03 -7.36 18.65
C VAL A 108 -3.35 -7.99 17.30
N THR A 109 -3.91 -9.20 17.30
CA THR A 109 -4.29 -9.93 16.07
C THR A 109 -5.80 -10.13 16.02
N ASP A 110 -6.37 -10.10 14.82
CA ASP A 110 -7.80 -10.38 14.59
C ASP A 110 -8.19 -11.80 15.03
N VAL A 111 -7.34 -12.78 14.74
CA VAL A 111 -7.51 -14.20 15.11
C VAL A 111 -7.49 -14.47 16.62
N GLU A 112 -6.90 -13.58 17.42
CA GLU A 112 -6.92 -13.67 18.89
C GLU A 112 -8.33 -13.48 19.47
N LEU A 113 -9.21 -12.80 18.74
CA LEU A 113 -10.61 -12.67 19.13
C LEU A 113 -11.30 -14.03 19.22
N LEU A 114 -11.02 -14.94 18.29
CA LEU A 114 -11.62 -16.28 18.27
C LEU A 114 -11.18 -17.08 19.50
N GLU A 115 -9.90 -17.03 19.83
CA GLU A 115 -9.35 -17.70 21.00
C GLU A 115 -9.95 -17.12 22.30
N ASN A 116 -9.99 -15.80 22.44
CA ASN A 116 -10.58 -15.13 23.62
C ASN A 116 -12.08 -15.40 23.75
N ARG A 117 -12.81 -15.52 22.63
CA ARG A 117 -14.27 -15.70 22.63
C ARG A 117 -14.69 -17.13 23.00
N TYR A 118 -13.96 -18.12 22.49
CA TYR A 118 -14.34 -19.53 22.60
C TYR A 118 -13.50 -20.30 23.63
N ASN A 119 -12.28 -19.86 23.94
CA ASN A 119 -11.38 -20.47 24.92
C ASN A 119 -11.29 -22.01 24.83
N THR A 120 -11.20 -22.53 23.61
CA THR A 120 -11.11 -23.97 23.35
C THR A 120 -9.82 -24.31 22.61
N ARG A 121 -9.37 -25.57 22.75
CA ARG A 121 -8.23 -26.11 22.00
C ARG A 121 -8.43 -26.00 20.48
N VAL A 122 -9.67 -26.10 20.02
CA VAL A 122 -10.03 -25.92 18.61
C VAL A 122 -9.82 -24.47 18.18
N ALA A 123 -10.20 -23.49 19.00
CA ALA A 123 -9.98 -22.08 18.71
C ALA A 123 -8.48 -21.72 18.63
N SER A 124 -7.64 -22.26 19.53
CA SER A 124 -6.19 -22.07 19.46
C SER A 124 -5.58 -22.71 18.20
N PHE A 125 -6.06 -23.89 17.80
CA PHE A 125 -5.64 -24.51 16.53
C PHE A 125 -6.04 -23.65 15.32
N LEU A 126 -7.28 -23.15 15.29
CA LEU A 126 -7.76 -22.27 14.22
C LEU A 126 -6.96 -20.97 14.16
N ARG A 127 -6.55 -20.40 15.30
CA ARG A 127 -5.67 -19.24 15.36
C ARG A 127 -4.34 -19.49 14.66
N ILE A 128 -3.69 -20.62 14.95
CA ILE A 128 -2.42 -21.01 14.33
C ILE A 128 -2.60 -21.25 12.84
N TRP A 129 -3.67 -21.98 12.46
CA TRP A 129 -3.97 -22.26 11.06
C TRP A 129 -4.24 -21.00 10.25
N GLU A 130 -5.16 -20.14 10.71
CA GLU A 130 -5.55 -18.92 9.99
C GLU A 130 -4.39 -17.92 9.95
N GLY A 131 -3.70 -17.71 11.08
CA GLY A 131 -2.52 -16.84 11.15
C GLY A 131 -1.39 -17.34 10.24
N GLY A 132 -1.11 -18.64 10.26
CA GLY A 132 -0.10 -19.28 9.41
C GLY A 132 -0.47 -19.21 7.93
N PHE A 133 -1.72 -19.50 7.58
CA PHE A 133 -2.20 -19.42 6.20
C PHE A 133 -2.13 -17.98 5.66
N LYS A 134 -2.58 -17.00 6.44
CA LYS A 134 -2.47 -15.59 6.04
C LYS A 134 -1.01 -15.17 5.86
N ALA A 135 -0.14 -15.52 6.80
CA ALA A 135 1.26 -15.11 6.78
C ALA A 135 2.11 -15.81 5.70
N LEU A 136 1.91 -17.12 5.48
CA LEU A 136 2.76 -17.94 4.61
C LEU A 136 2.21 -18.07 3.18
N VAL A 137 0.91 -17.89 2.98
CA VAL A 137 0.26 -18.09 1.67
C VAL A 137 -0.31 -16.78 1.16
N TYR A 138 -1.26 -16.20 1.89
CA TYR A 138 -1.99 -15.03 1.39
C TYR A 138 -1.09 -13.79 1.24
N CYS A 139 -0.30 -13.44 2.26
CA CYS A 139 0.57 -12.27 2.21
C CYS A 139 1.62 -12.36 1.08
N PRO A 140 2.37 -13.47 0.90
CA PRO A 140 3.30 -13.60 -0.23
C PRO A 140 2.63 -13.52 -1.59
N LEU A 141 1.41 -14.06 -1.75
CA LEU A 141 0.65 -13.95 -3.01
C LEU A 141 0.28 -12.50 -3.32
N VAL A 142 -0.18 -11.75 -2.32
CA VAL A 142 -0.47 -10.31 -2.49
C VAL A 142 0.79 -9.53 -2.80
N ILE A 143 1.90 -9.80 -2.11
CA ILE A 143 3.19 -9.17 -2.41
C ILE A 143 3.62 -9.48 -3.85
N ALA A 144 3.52 -10.74 -4.28
CA ALA A 144 3.87 -11.13 -5.66
C ALA A 144 3.01 -10.40 -6.70
N TRP A 145 1.72 -10.24 -6.44
CA TRP A 145 0.82 -9.47 -7.29
C TRP A 145 1.23 -8.00 -7.41
N VAL A 146 1.52 -7.34 -6.28
CA VAL A 146 1.95 -5.95 -6.24
C VAL A 146 3.32 -5.76 -6.92
N VAL A 147 4.27 -6.66 -6.65
CA VAL A 147 5.60 -6.68 -7.28
C VAL A 147 5.48 -6.85 -8.79
N LYS A 148 4.54 -7.69 -9.27
CA LYS A 148 4.31 -7.83 -10.71
C LYS A 148 3.83 -6.54 -11.36
N ALA A 149 2.97 -5.78 -10.68
CA ALA A 149 2.57 -4.46 -11.16
C ALA A 149 3.75 -3.47 -11.15
N MET A 150 4.64 -3.52 -10.14
CA MET A 150 5.86 -2.71 -10.12
C MET A 150 6.76 -3.01 -11.32
N GLU A 151 6.93 -4.28 -11.67
CA GLU A 151 7.67 -4.67 -12.88
C GLU A 151 7.06 -4.05 -14.13
N VAL A 152 5.74 -4.19 -14.33
CA VAL A 152 5.06 -3.61 -15.50
C VAL A 152 5.29 -2.10 -15.58
N ILE A 153 5.17 -1.38 -14.47
CA ILE A 153 5.44 0.07 -14.44
C ILE A 153 6.91 0.35 -14.77
N GLY A 154 7.85 -0.41 -14.22
CA GLY A 154 9.28 -0.24 -14.49
C GLY A 154 9.64 -0.42 -15.97
N ARG A 155 9.00 -1.38 -16.66
CA ARG A 155 9.22 -1.59 -18.09
C ARG A 155 8.53 -0.53 -18.94
N GLU A 156 7.23 -0.33 -18.74
CA GLU A 156 6.41 0.50 -19.64
C GLU A 156 6.58 2.00 -19.38
N ALA A 157 6.71 2.42 -18.12
CA ALA A 157 6.79 3.84 -17.76
C ALA A 157 8.24 4.34 -17.64
N MET A 158 9.14 3.53 -17.06
CA MET A 158 10.55 3.92 -16.87
C MET A 158 11.48 3.45 -18.00
N GLY A 159 11.02 2.58 -18.90
CA GLY A 159 11.85 2.05 -19.99
C GLY A 159 13.02 1.19 -19.51
N LEU A 160 12.91 0.56 -18.34
CA LEU A 160 13.99 -0.27 -17.79
C LEU A 160 14.24 -1.48 -18.69
N PRO A 161 15.51 -1.78 -19.06
CA PRO A 161 15.84 -2.98 -19.81
C PRO A 161 15.49 -4.23 -19.00
N GLU A 162 15.01 -5.27 -19.69
CA GLU A 162 14.55 -6.53 -19.07
C GLU A 162 15.64 -7.18 -18.19
N GLU A 163 16.91 -7.04 -18.56
CA GLU A 163 18.06 -7.56 -17.81
C GLU A 163 18.17 -6.97 -16.38
N TYR A 164 17.90 -5.68 -16.20
CA TYR A 164 18.07 -4.98 -14.92
C TYR A 164 16.77 -4.86 -14.12
N GLN A 165 15.62 -5.15 -14.74
CA GLN A 165 14.30 -4.96 -14.16
C GLN A 165 14.09 -5.77 -12.88
N GLY A 166 14.46 -7.06 -12.90
CA GLY A 166 14.31 -7.94 -11.73
C GLY A 166 15.16 -7.48 -10.54
N TRP A 167 16.43 -7.16 -10.79
CA TRP A 167 17.36 -6.69 -9.75
C TRP A 167 16.95 -5.34 -9.15
N THR A 168 16.48 -4.42 -9.99
CA THR A 168 16.00 -3.11 -9.53
C THR A 168 14.76 -3.28 -8.64
N THR A 169 13.80 -4.09 -9.08
CA THR A 169 12.57 -4.36 -8.32
C THR A 169 12.90 -5.06 -6.99
N ALA A 170 13.75 -6.08 -7.00
CA ALA A 170 14.20 -6.77 -5.79
C ALA A 170 14.90 -5.82 -4.81
N THR A 171 15.69 -4.87 -5.31
CA THR A 171 16.36 -3.86 -4.48
C THR A 171 15.35 -2.93 -3.81
N VAL A 172 14.38 -2.38 -4.57
CA VAL A 172 13.36 -1.48 -4.02
C VAL A 172 12.48 -2.19 -2.99
N VAL A 173 12.06 -3.42 -3.29
CA VAL A 173 11.27 -4.25 -2.36
C VAL A 173 12.09 -4.58 -1.12
N GLY A 174 13.36 -4.96 -1.26
CA GLY A 174 14.27 -5.23 -0.15
C GLY A 174 14.46 -4.03 0.77
N LEU A 175 14.68 -2.84 0.22
CA LEU A 175 14.76 -1.60 0.99
C LEU A 175 13.44 -1.30 1.73
N GLY A 176 12.30 -1.51 1.07
CA GLY A 176 10.98 -1.39 1.68
C GLY A 176 10.78 -2.36 2.85
N LEU A 177 11.17 -3.63 2.69
CA LEU A 177 11.07 -4.64 3.75
C LEU A 177 11.96 -4.30 4.95
N ILE A 178 13.20 -3.87 4.71
CA ILE A 178 14.12 -3.42 5.76
C ILE A 178 13.53 -2.24 6.52
N MET A 179 13.03 -1.24 5.79
CA MET A 179 12.38 -0.08 6.38
C MET A 179 11.17 -0.50 7.23
N CYS A 180 10.26 -1.33 6.70
CA CYS A 180 9.08 -1.78 7.42
C CYS A 180 9.43 -2.57 8.69
N ALA A 181 10.44 -3.44 8.61
CA ALA A 181 10.92 -4.22 9.75
C ALA A 181 11.53 -3.33 10.85
N MET A 182 12.15 -2.21 10.49
CA MET A 182 12.79 -1.30 11.44
C MET A 182 11.84 -0.22 11.99
N ALA A 183 10.85 0.20 11.21
CA ALA A 183 10.09 1.42 11.49
C ALA A 183 8.89 1.21 12.44
N GLY A 184 8.42 -0.04 12.58
CA GLY A 184 7.19 -0.37 13.33
C GLY A 184 5.95 0.32 12.75
N LEU A 185 4.78 0.15 13.40
CA LEU A 185 3.52 0.66 12.86
C LEU A 185 3.53 2.19 12.69
N TRP A 186 4.09 2.96 13.64
CA TRP A 186 4.14 4.43 13.54
C TRP A 186 4.93 4.88 12.31
N GLY A 187 6.09 4.25 12.07
CA GLY A 187 6.94 4.62 10.95
C GLY A 187 6.32 4.23 9.61
N VAL A 188 5.76 3.03 9.49
CA VAL A 188 5.04 2.57 8.27
C VAL A 188 3.86 3.50 7.95
N VAL A 189 3.10 3.89 8.97
CA VAL A 189 1.96 4.81 8.82
C VAL A 189 2.43 6.20 8.39
N ALA A 190 3.48 6.74 9.00
CA ALA A 190 4.01 8.05 8.66
C ALA A 190 4.58 8.11 7.23
N THR A 191 5.36 7.10 6.83
CA THR A 191 5.87 7.03 5.46
C THR A 191 4.77 6.79 4.44
N GLY A 192 3.81 5.91 4.77
CA GLY A 192 2.66 5.66 3.92
C GLY A 192 1.84 6.93 3.67
N ALA A 193 1.63 7.77 4.69
CA ALA A 193 0.91 9.04 4.52
C ALA A 193 1.63 10.01 3.55
N ILE A 194 2.96 10.12 3.66
CA ILE A 194 3.76 10.97 2.76
C ILE A 194 3.73 10.42 1.33
N GLN A 195 3.98 9.11 1.17
CA GLN A 195 3.98 8.44 -0.13
C GLN A 195 2.62 8.54 -0.81
N PHE A 196 1.55 8.33 -0.05
CA PHE A 196 0.18 8.49 -0.56
C PHE A 196 -0.11 9.92 -1.01
N GLY A 197 0.33 10.93 -0.26
CA GLY A 197 0.19 12.34 -0.67
C GLY A 197 0.89 12.62 -2.00
N ILE A 198 2.14 12.17 -2.14
CA ILE A 198 2.93 12.33 -3.37
C ILE A 198 2.26 11.58 -4.53
N ALA A 199 1.85 10.33 -4.33
CA ALA A 199 1.24 9.50 -5.36
C ALA A 199 -0.13 10.04 -5.81
N THR A 200 -0.93 10.58 -4.88
CA THR A 200 -2.22 11.22 -5.18
C THR A 200 -2.00 12.47 -6.03
N LEU A 201 -1.08 13.35 -5.63
CA LEU A 201 -0.75 14.54 -6.41
C LEU A 201 -0.23 14.16 -7.81
N GLY A 202 0.67 13.18 -7.89
CA GLY A 202 1.19 12.65 -9.15
C GLY A 202 0.08 12.11 -10.06
N THR A 203 -0.87 11.37 -9.50
CA THR A 203 -2.01 10.82 -10.25
C THR A 203 -2.95 11.91 -10.76
N ILE A 204 -3.25 12.92 -9.94
CA ILE A 204 -4.08 14.07 -10.35
C ILE A 204 -3.41 14.84 -11.48
N LEU A 205 -2.12 15.16 -11.34
CA LEU A 205 -1.34 15.83 -12.38
C LEU A 205 -1.32 15.03 -13.68
N LEU A 206 -1.07 13.71 -13.59
CA LEU A 206 -1.08 12.82 -14.75
C LEU A 206 -2.44 12.81 -15.45
N ALA A 207 -3.54 12.77 -14.70
CA ALA A 207 -4.88 12.83 -15.27
C ALA A 207 -5.12 14.14 -16.02
N PHE A 208 -4.74 15.29 -15.46
CA PHE A 208 -4.85 16.58 -16.15
C PHE A 208 -4.01 16.62 -17.43
N MET A 209 -2.76 16.16 -17.38
CA MET A 209 -1.87 16.12 -18.55
C MET A 209 -2.42 15.19 -19.64
N ALA A 210 -2.95 14.03 -19.26
CA ALA A 210 -3.53 13.07 -20.19
C ALA A 210 -4.76 13.66 -20.90
N VAL A 211 -5.68 14.30 -20.17
CA VAL A 211 -6.87 14.95 -20.75
C VAL A 211 -6.48 16.11 -21.68
N HIS A 212 -5.51 16.92 -21.28
CA HIS A 212 -5.01 18.01 -22.12
C HIS A 212 -4.37 17.47 -23.41
N HIS A 213 -3.62 16.37 -23.33
CA HIS A 213 -2.95 15.75 -24.47
C HIS A 213 -3.93 15.19 -25.51
N VAL A 214 -5.06 14.63 -25.09
CA VAL A 214 -6.09 14.09 -26.01
C VAL A 214 -7.03 15.16 -26.58
N GLY A 215 -6.80 16.45 -26.32
CA GLY A 215 -7.61 17.55 -26.85
C GLY A 215 -8.79 17.96 -25.95
N GLY A 216 -8.78 17.54 -24.68
CA GLY A 216 -9.76 17.94 -23.68
C GLY A 216 -10.92 16.95 -23.48
N PHE A 217 -11.81 17.28 -22.54
CA PHE A 217 -12.94 16.40 -22.15
C PHE A 217 -13.94 16.13 -23.27
N GLY A 218 -14.02 17.00 -24.29
CA GLY A 218 -14.96 16.83 -25.40
C GLY A 218 -14.66 15.64 -26.31
N VAL A 219 -13.45 15.08 -26.25
CA VAL A 219 -13.01 13.93 -27.05
C VAL A 219 -13.26 12.60 -26.30
N LEU A 220 -13.56 12.65 -25.00
CA LEU A 220 -13.83 11.46 -24.19
C LEU A 220 -15.24 10.94 -24.50
N VAL A 221 -15.31 9.80 -25.17
CA VAL A 221 -16.55 9.05 -25.40
C VAL A 221 -16.61 7.92 -24.37
N GLU A 222 -17.79 7.67 -23.81
CA GLU A 222 -18.03 6.52 -22.91
C GLU A 222 -17.99 5.18 -23.67
#